data_AF-A0A525CVM2-F1
#
_entry.id   AF-A0A525CVM2-F1
#
_cell.length_a   1.000
_cell.length_b   1.000
_cell.length_c   1.000
_cell.angle_alpha   90.00
_cell.angle_beta   90.00
_cell.angle_gamma   90.00
#
_symmetry.space_group_name_H-M   'P 1'
#
loop_
_entity.id
_entity.type
_entity.pdbx_description
1 polymer ?
#
loop_
_entity_poly.entity_id
_entity_poly.type
_entity_poly.pdbx_seq_one_letter_code
_entity_poly.pdbx_strand_id
1 'polypeptide(L)' 'MLRIKIAKCTFIILSIIGSVSAQAVVFQGHVSGKITNITSTTRGILVRIEENEVPENCQSGYKWMEIDQN' A
#
# COMPACT_ATOMS: atom_id res chain seq x y z
N MET A 1 -34.66 -43.19 -7.03
CA MET A 1 -34.70 -41.72 -6.97
C MET A 1 -34.01 -41.23 -5.69
N LEU A 2 -32.67 -41.22 -5.60
CA LEU A 2 -31.94 -40.41 -4.60
C LEU A 2 -30.40 -40.45 -4.83
N ARG A 3 -29.92 -39.84 -5.91
CA ARG A 3 -28.47 -39.56 -6.07
C ARG A 3 -28.24 -38.14 -6.59
N ILE A 4 -28.83 -37.15 -5.93
CA ILE A 4 -28.58 -35.72 -6.18
C ILE A 4 -28.68 -34.95 -4.86
N LYS A 5 -27.77 -35.19 -3.90
CA LYS A 5 -27.63 -34.32 -2.70
C LYS A 5 -26.19 -34.08 -2.23
N ILE A 6 -25.17 -34.67 -2.86
CA ILE A 6 -23.78 -34.57 -2.38
C ILE A 6 -22.99 -33.44 -3.08
N ALA A 7 -23.40 -33.03 -4.28
CA ALA A 7 -22.67 -32.04 -5.09
C ALA A 7 -22.89 -30.57 -4.68
N LYS A 8 -23.86 -30.28 -3.80
CA LYS A 8 -24.23 -28.90 -3.44
C LYS A 8 -23.48 -28.35 -2.22
N CYS A 9 -22.97 -29.22 -1.34
CA CYS A 9 -22.22 -28.79 -0.15
C CYS A 9 -20.72 -28.59 -0.44
N THR A 10 -20.16 -29.26 -1.44
CA THR A 10 -18.75 -29.09 -1.83
C THR A 10 -18.46 -27.72 -2.44
N PHE A 11 -19.43 -27.10 -3.11
CA PHE A 11 -19.26 -25.76 -3.69
C PHE A 11 -19.26 -24.63 -2.65
N ILE A 12 -19.96 -24.80 -1.53
CA ILE A 12 -20.10 -23.75 -0.50
C ILE A 12 -18.81 -23.63 0.34
N ILE A 13 -18.11 -24.74 0.57
CA ILE A 13 -16.87 -24.73 1.37
C ILE A 13 -15.73 -24.02 0.61
N LEU A 14 -15.70 -24.11 -0.73
CA LEU A 14 -14.68 -23.46 -1.55
C LEU A 14 -14.83 -21.94 -1.62
N SER A 15 -16.04 -21.40 -1.40
CA SER A 15 -16.28 -19.94 -1.40
C SER A 15 -15.82 -19.22 -0.13
N ILE A 16 -15.54 -19.93 0.97
CA ILE A 16 -15.15 -19.31 2.26
C ILE A 16 -13.62 -19.11 2.33
N ILE A 17 -12.85 -19.84 1.53
CA ILE A 17 -11.38 -19.81 1.54
C ILE A 17 -10.82 -18.63 0.69
N GLY A 18 -11.67 -17.97 -0.11
CA GLY A 18 -11.26 -16.94 -1.07
C GLY A 18 -11.00 -15.54 -0.50
N SER A 19 -11.19 -15.31 0.80
CA SER A 19 -11.04 -13.98 1.41
C SER A 19 -9.63 -13.77 1.98
N VAL A 20 -8.59 -14.10 1.21
CA VAL A 20 -7.23 -13.67 1.55
C VAL A 20 -7.15 -12.18 1.23
N SER A 21 -7.38 -11.33 2.23
CA SER A 21 -7.13 -9.90 2.10
C SER A 21 -5.64 -9.72 1.80
N ALA A 22 -5.33 -9.19 0.62
CA ALA A 22 -3.99 -8.73 0.28
C ALA A 22 -3.66 -7.56 1.21
N GLN A 23 -3.09 -7.87 2.37
CA GLN A 23 -2.47 -6.87 3.23
C GLN A 23 -1.17 -6.49 2.53
N ALA A 24 -1.18 -5.34 1.85
CA ALA A 24 0.06 -4.72 1.39
C ALA A 24 0.87 -4.41 2.65
N VAL A 25 1.87 -5.25 2.93
CA VAL A 25 2.87 -4.94 3.95
C VAL A 25 3.52 -3.65 3.49
N VAL A 26 3.31 -2.58 4.24
CA VAL A 26 3.95 -1.28 4.02
C VAL A 26 5.45 -1.55 4.12
N PHE A 27 6.10 -1.63 2.96
CA PHE A 27 7.50 -2.01 2.87
C PHE A 27 8.34 -0.96 3.61
N GLN A 28 9.45 -1.37 4.22
CA GLN A 28 10.41 -0.43 4.83
C GLN A 28 10.81 0.59 3.76
N GLY A 29 10.46 1.85 3.99
CA GLY A 29 10.63 2.91 2.98
C GLY A 29 9.35 3.68 2.65
N HIS A 30 8.16 3.17 3.01
CA HIS A 30 6.91 3.90 2.82
C HIS A 30 6.57 4.80 4.00
N VAL A 31 6.05 5.98 3.69
CA VAL A 31 5.47 6.92 4.65
C VAL A 31 4.02 7.17 4.24
N SER A 32 3.10 7.07 5.20
CA SER A 32 1.69 7.34 4.98
C SER A 32 1.29 8.58 5.75
N GLY A 33 0.59 9.50 5.10
CA GLY A 33 0.13 10.71 5.76
C GLY A 33 -0.46 11.70 4.78
N LYS A 34 -0.86 12.86 5.31
CA LYS A 34 -1.42 13.95 4.51
C LYS A 34 -0.31 14.74 3.85
N ILE A 35 -0.37 14.86 2.52
CA ILE A 35 0.49 15.77 1.77
C ILE A 35 0.07 17.21 2.11
N THR A 36 1.02 18.00 2.60
CA THR A 36 0.79 19.40 2.98
C THR A 36 1.38 20.39 1.98
N ASN A 37 2.39 19.97 1.21
CA ASN A 37 3.01 20.82 0.20
C ASN A 37 3.62 19.97 -0.92
N ILE A 38 3.56 20.49 -2.13
CA ILE A 38 4.16 19.92 -3.34
C ILE A 38 4.83 21.06 -4.10
N THR A 39 6.09 20.87 -4.47
CA THR A 39 6.81 21.84 -5.31
C THR A 39 7.68 21.12 -6.33
N SER A 40 8.03 21.81 -7.42
CA SER A 40 8.92 21.29 -8.45
C SER A 40 10.32 21.84 -8.31
N THR A 41 11.29 21.04 -8.73
CA THR A 41 12.70 21.41 -8.84
C THR A 41 13.21 21.01 -10.21
N THR A 42 14.46 21.35 -10.51
CA THR A 42 15.12 20.89 -11.74
C THR A 42 15.39 19.38 -11.77
N ARG A 43 15.32 18.69 -10.62
CA ARG A 43 15.59 17.25 -10.50
C ARG A 43 14.33 16.40 -10.40
N GLY A 44 13.22 16.99 -9.94
CA GLY A 44 11.97 16.27 -9.76
C GLY A 44 10.95 17.01 -8.90
N ILE A 45 10.07 16.26 -8.25
CA ILE A 45 9.00 16.78 -7.40
C ILE A 45 9.36 16.58 -5.94
N LEU A 46 9.27 17.64 -5.13
CA LEU A 46 9.38 17.56 -3.69
C LEU A 46 8.00 17.50 -3.04
N VAL A 47 7.81 16.55 -2.15
CA VAL A 47 6.56 16.32 -1.40
C VAL A 47 6.84 16.41 0.10
N ARG A 48 5.96 17.12 0.83
CA ARG A 48 6.00 17.22 2.29
C ARG A 48 4.77 16.58 2.93
N ILE A 49 5.00 15.76 3.96
CA ILE A 49 3.95 15.15 4.79
C ILE A 49 3.82 15.94 6.10
N GLU A 50 2.59 16.12 6.59
CA GLU A 50 2.23 16.97 7.74
C GLU A 50 3.14 16.77 8.96
N GLU A 51 3.31 15.52 9.39
CA GLU A 51 4.08 15.16 10.59
C GLU A 51 5.61 15.19 10.35
N ASN A 52 6.07 15.75 9.23
CA ASN A 52 7.47 15.75 8.83
C ASN A 52 8.07 14.34 8.76
N GLU A 53 7.22 13.37 8.47
CA GLU A 53 7.64 12.00 8.28
C GLU A 53 8.40 11.87 6.97
N VAL A 54 9.49 11.11 7.05
CA VAL A 54 10.30 10.66 5.92
C VAL A 54 10.63 9.19 6.17
N PRO A 55 10.95 8.42 5.12
CA PRO A 55 11.37 7.04 5.29
C PRO A 55 12.52 6.90 6.30
N GLU A 56 12.53 5.85 7.11
CA GLU A 56 13.53 5.64 8.17
C GLU A 56 14.99 5.65 7.68
N ASN A 57 15.20 5.29 6.42
CA ASN A 57 16.50 5.27 5.75
C ASN A 57 16.94 6.63 5.17
N CYS A 58 16.15 7.69 5.33
CA CYS A 58 16.48 9.02 4.84
C CYS A 58 17.52 9.71 5.73
N GLN A 59 18.71 9.98 5.19
CA GLN A 59 19.83 10.59 5.92
C GLN A 59 19.99 12.11 5.72
N SER A 60 19.17 12.71 4.86
CA SER A 60 19.37 14.10 4.42
C SER A 60 19.07 15.16 5.50
N GLY A 61 18.40 14.76 6.60
CA GLY A 61 17.89 15.66 7.64
C GLY A 61 16.69 16.52 7.18
N TYR A 62 16.41 16.56 5.88
CA TYR A 62 15.27 17.28 5.32
C TYR A 62 13.99 16.46 5.47
N LYS A 63 12.89 17.18 5.71
CA LYS A 63 11.55 16.60 5.89
C LYS A 63 10.74 16.59 4.59
N TRP A 64 11.46 16.42 3.48
CA TRP A 64 10.96 16.44 2.12
C TRP A 64 11.37 15.17 1.41
N MET A 65 10.46 14.61 0.62
CA MET A 65 10.72 13.46 -0.25
C MET A 65 10.85 13.94 -1.69
N GLU A 66 11.93 13.55 -2.36
CA GLU A 66 12.17 13.82 -3.78
C GLU A 66 11.69 12.63 -4.61
N ILE A 67 10.72 12.88 -5.49
CA ILE A 67 10.31 11.96 -6.55
C ILE A 67 11.11 12.35 -7.79
N ASP A 68 12.11 11.52 -8.10
CA ASP A 68 12.98 11.70 -9.28
C ASP A 68 12.16 11.59 -10.57
N GLN A 69 12.51 12.40 -11.56
CA GLN A 69 11.89 12.44 -12.89
C GLN A 69 12.65 11.64 -13.95
N ASN A 70 13.78 11.01 -13.57
CA ASN A 70 14.60 10.18 -14.46
C ASN A 70 13.96 8.84 -14.85
#